data_AF-A0A952S263-F1
#
_entry.id   AF-A0A952S263-F1
#
_cell.length_a   1.000
_cell.length_b   1.000
_cell.length_c   1.000
_cell.angle_alpha   90.00
_cell.angle_beta   90.00
_cell.angle_gamma   90.00
#
_symmetry.space_group_name_H-M   'P 1'
#
loop_
_entity.id
_entity.type
_entity.pdbx_description
1 polymer ?
#
loop_
_entity_poly.entity_id
_entity_poly.type
_entity_poly.pdbx_seq_one_letter_code
_entity_poly.pdbx_strand_id
1 'polypeptide(L)'
;MRKTIIAAVFLAAAGVSAAFGQNRFEGYNVVVDVPTSQRAPACAVRYVPANTIITITDLDRATPMDIKPCAGSGTSIVQSSAGSVTFRANAATNKWCFSGADKRYRITLTGDQFAGTVSYDWIAEPDPREAGFFNIRDFGALGDGRTDDTNAFRSAMAFIASRNGGTVRVPDGEYIVTGPIALPSGITLEGSTGLHSMASTSDIPRQNPVRITLDGANRSLFRIGECVENVTLRNLEFFARSNNNTNGLEAIGAFNSSQGFVADHVIFHGFNRGINAYGLPQTNLNWQFDYVKIINSRFIYNRDTGIFVNSRNTDWKIEGCLFLNPRRQAGQAANSMHFERVGMVIVQDTFGGGFTNALGGTFINILDSGSLTIIGSQTEAMTNSLVYNDVQNPLAGDYSYPITIVNSIFEHPMIFKARRTLVSTGNLYGARTFQADDRVRVYSTGDRFCFDGYILGCTGGTPNNFDKATVIFMTGQPGEGQLRGHPTYFGTDVRFGAPVQMPSLQQSALPASAENGTMVYCQNCRRNTTPCQAGGSGAPAMRVAGQWSCL
;
A
#
# COMPACT_ATOMS: atom_id res chain seq x y z
N MET A 1 -95.58 24.88 24.97
CA MET A 1 -94.25 24.32 25.36
C MET A 1 -93.46 23.96 24.11
N ARG A 2 -92.39 24.70 23.79
CA ARG A 2 -91.11 24.15 23.31
C ARG A 2 -90.08 25.28 23.29
N LYS A 3 -88.93 24.98 23.88
CA LYS A 3 -87.89 25.89 24.34
C LYS A 3 -86.91 26.23 23.22
N THR A 4 -86.44 27.46 23.27
CA THR A 4 -85.23 28.01 22.61
C THR A 4 -83.98 27.21 23.00
N ILE A 5 -83.11 26.89 22.03
CA ILE A 5 -81.68 26.65 22.28
C ILE A 5 -80.89 27.29 21.13
N ILE A 6 -80.09 28.29 21.49
CA ILE A 6 -79.04 28.92 20.69
C ILE A 6 -77.80 28.04 20.84
N ALA A 7 -77.21 27.58 19.73
CA ALA A 7 -75.93 26.89 19.74
C ALA A 7 -74.88 27.77 19.05
N ALA A 8 -73.97 28.32 19.86
CA ALA A 8 -72.80 29.04 19.42
C ALA A 8 -71.79 28.07 18.80
N VAL A 9 -71.33 28.38 17.59
CA VAL A 9 -70.24 27.65 16.92
C VAL A 9 -68.91 28.13 17.50
N PHE A 10 -68.33 27.34 18.40
CA PHE A 10 -66.93 27.47 18.80
C PHE A 10 -66.06 26.78 17.74
N LEU A 11 -65.35 27.58 16.95
CA LEU A 11 -64.28 27.10 16.08
C LEU A 11 -63.07 26.77 16.98
N ALA A 12 -62.96 25.52 17.41
CA ALA A 12 -61.75 25.03 18.06
C ALA A 12 -60.68 24.85 16.98
N ALA A 13 -59.73 25.80 16.91
CA ALA A 13 -58.48 25.62 16.18
C ALA A 13 -57.67 24.53 16.91
N ALA A 14 -57.87 23.28 16.50
CA ALA A 14 -56.97 22.19 16.87
C ALA A 14 -55.63 22.45 16.16
N GLY A 15 -54.73 23.14 16.86
CA GLY A 15 -53.32 23.17 16.49
C GLY A 15 -52.80 21.74 16.53
N VAL A 16 -52.67 21.12 15.36
CA VAL A 16 -51.96 19.85 15.20
C VAL A 16 -50.48 20.16 15.44
N SER A 17 -50.05 20.12 16.70
CA SER A 17 -48.64 19.94 17.02
C SER A 17 -48.28 18.54 16.54
N ALA A 18 -47.71 18.42 15.34
CA ALA A 18 -47.08 17.19 14.91
C ALA A 18 -46.06 16.81 15.99
N ALA A 19 -46.30 15.70 16.69
CA ALA A 19 -45.33 15.15 17.62
C ALA A 19 -44.16 14.62 16.79
N PHE A 20 -43.15 15.47 16.55
CA PHE A 20 -41.90 15.03 15.97
C PHE A 20 -41.27 14.04 16.94
N GLY A 21 -41.07 12.79 16.50
CA GLY A 21 -40.31 11.81 17.28
C GLY A 21 -38.89 12.34 17.47
N GLN A 22 -38.40 12.38 18.71
CA GLN A 22 -37.04 12.85 18.97
C GLN A 22 -36.03 11.75 18.65
N ASN A 23 -35.10 12.06 17.75
CA ASN A 23 -33.94 11.23 17.43
C ASN A 23 -32.90 11.37 18.54
N ARG A 24 -32.24 10.26 18.88
CA ARG A 24 -31.13 10.24 19.85
C ARG A 24 -29.80 10.48 19.14
N PHE A 25 -28.88 11.16 19.81
CA PHE A 25 -27.53 11.42 19.36
C PHE A 25 -26.56 11.17 20.52
N GLU A 26 -25.48 10.44 20.30
CA GLU A 26 -24.40 10.29 21.26
C GLU A 26 -23.01 10.27 20.62
N GLY A 27 -22.02 10.72 21.40
CA GLY A 27 -20.63 10.79 20.98
C GLY A 27 -19.71 11.28 22.10
N TYR A 28 -18.51 11.70 21.71
CA TYR A 28 -17.48 12.17 22.62
C TYR A 28 -16.88 13.49 22.14
N ASN A 29 -16.15 14.17 23.03
CA ASN A 29 -15.36 15.35 22.71
C ASN A 29 -14.09 14.97 21.92
N VAL A 30 -14.26 14.49 20.68
CA VAL A 30 -13.19 13.90 19.89
C VAL A 30 -12.63 14.86 18.84
N VAL A 31 -11.32 14.84 18.68
CA VAL A 31 -10.58 15.44 17.58
C VAL A 31 -10.02 14.31 16.73
N VAL A 32 -10.31 14.32 15.43
CA VAL A 32 -9.76 13.38 14.46
C VAL A 32 -8.94 14.16 13.45
N ASP A 33 -7.63 14.18 13.66
CA ASP A 33 -6.67 14.93 12.88
C ASP A 33 -5.26 14.31 13.01
N VAL A 34 -4.42 14.44 12.00
CA VAL A 34 -3.05 13.91 12.02
C VAL A 34 -2.08 15.08 12.17
N PRO A 35 -1.50 15.28 13.38
CA PRO A 35 -0.50 16.31 13.58
C PRO A 35 0.72 16.04 12.71
N THR A 36 1.35 17.10 12.19
CA THR A 36 2.58 17.01 11.38
C THR A 36 3.77 17.74 12.02
N SER A 37 3.55 18.46 13.11
CA SER A 37 4.54 19.28 13.81
C SER A 37 4.91 18.75 15.20
N GLN A 38 4.31 17.63 15.62
CA GLN A 38 4.53 17.02 16.91
C GLN A 38 5.99 16.57 17.08
N ARG A 39 6.47 16.70 18.32
CA ARG A 39 7.80 16.27 18.80
C ARG A 39 7.70 15.27 19.94
N ALA A 40 6.49 14.84 20.25
CA ALA A 40 6.15 13.83 21.24
C ALA A 40 5.01 12.97 20.67
N PRO A 41 4.79 11.75 21.19
CA PRO A 41 3.70 10.90 20.73
C PRO A 41 2.34 11.63 20.79
N ALA A 42 1.61 11.65 19.68
CA ALA A 42 0.28 12.24 19.55
C ALA A 42 -0.58 11.41 18.58
N CYS A 43 -1.51 10.64 19.14
CA CYS A 43 -2.42 9.79 18.38
C CYS A 43 -3.32 10.60 17.43
N ALA A 44 -3.76 10.03 16.30
CA ALA A 44 -4.65 10.70 15.35
C ALA A 44 -6.05 11.01 15.92
N VAL A 45 -6.51 10.21 16.88
CA VAL A 45 -7.78 10.39 17.60
C VAL A 45 -7.46 10.82 19.02
N ARG A 46 -8.00 11.97 19.45
CA ARG A 46 -7.72 12.56 20.77
C ARG A 46 -9.00 13.08 21.40
N TYR A 47 -9.06 13.03 22.73
CA TYR A 47 -10.19 13.59 23.49
C TYR A 47 -9.80 14.96 24.04
N VAL A 48 -10.72 15.93 23.94
CA VAL A 48 -10.59 17.20 24.65
C VAL A 48 -11.39 17.16 25.97
N PRO A 49 -11.04 18.00 26.97
CA PRO A 49 -11.68 17.96 28.28
C PRO A 49 -13.22 18.05 28.25
N ALA A 50 -13.89 17.38 29.19
CA ALA A 50 -15.35 17.43 29.30
C ALA A 50 -15.92 18.84 29.57
N ASN A 51 -15.12 19.75 30.14
CA ASN A 51 -15.55 21.12 30.42
C ASN A 51 -15.57 22.02 29.16
N THR A 52 -15.04 21.56 28.03
CA THR A 52 -15.13 22.23 26.73
C THR A 52 -16.59 22.45 26.35
N ILE A 53 -16.94 23.69 26.00
CA ILE A 53 -18.28 24.04 25.52
C ILE A 53 -18.43 23.49 24.11
N ILE A 54 -19.54 22.79 23.89
CA ILE A 54 -19.91 22.21 22.60
C ILE A 54 -21.15 22.96 22.11
N THR A 55 -21.13 23.41 20.86
CA THR A 55 -22.24 24.10 20.22
C THR A 55 -22.92 23.15 19.24
N ILE A 56 -24.21 22.88 19.46
CA ILE A 56 -25.10 22.23 18.50
C ILE A 56 -25.73 23.33 17.66
N THR A 57 -25.56 23.23 16.35
CA THR A 57 -26.19 24.11 15.37
C THR A 57 -27.18 23.30 14.54
N ASP A 58 -28.37 23.85 14.38
CA ASP A 58 -29.39 23.30 13.51
C ASP A 58 -28.99 23.45 12.03
N LEU A 59 -29.12 22.36 11.29
CA LEU A 59 -28.84 22.29 9.85
C LEU A 59 -30.12 22.34 9.01
N ASP A 60 -31.30 22.10 9.60
CA ASP A 60 -32.61 22.17 8.95
C ASP A 60 -33.56 23.09 9.71
N ARG A 61 -33.56 24.37 9.32
CA ARG A 61 -34.41 25.40 9.94
C ARG A 61 -35.92 25.18 9.75
N ALA A 62 -36.33 24.15 9.01
CA ALA A 62 -37.73 23.78 8.88
C ALA A 62 -38.27 23.11 10.16
N THR A 63 -37.40 22.56 11.02
CA THR A 63 -37.79 21.97 12.29
C THR A 63 -37.39 22.89 13.47
N PRO A 64 -38.05 22.77 14.64
CA PRO A 64 -37.68 23.53 15.81
C PRO A 64 -36.46 22.93 16.52
N MET A 65 -35.56 23.81 17.00
CA MET A 65 -34.42 23.47 17.85
C MET A 65 -34.86 23.03 19.27
N ASP A 66 -35.38 21.80 19.40
CA ASP A 66 -35.85 21.18 20.64
C ASP A 66 -34.86 20.11 21.15
N ILE A 67 -33.69 20.58 21.62
CA ILE A 67 -32.64 19.70 22.15
C ILE A 67 -32.82 19.43 23.64
N LYS A 68 -32.77 18.15 24.03
CA LYS A 68 -32.84 17.72 25.43
C LYS A 68 -31.68 16.76 25.76
N PRO A 69 -31.01 16.87 26.91
CA PRO A 69 -30.01 15.87 27.31
C PRO A 69 -30.66 14.51 27.49
N CYS A 70 -29.98 13.43 27.07
CA CYS A 70 -30.49 12.09 27.34
C CYS A 70 -30.53 11.83 28.86
N ALA A 71 -31.58 11.15 29.33
CA ALA A 71 -31.71 10.77 30.73
C ALA A 71 -30.48 9.97 31.21
N GLY A 72 -29.93 10.34 32.37
CA GLY A 72 -28.78 9.66 32.98
C GLY A 72 -27.44 9.88 32.27
N SER A 73 -27.38 10.64 31.18
CA SER A 73 -26.13 10.86 30.43
C SER A 73 -25.10 11.70 31.17
N GLY A 74 -25.54 12.57 32.10
CA GLY A 74 -24.69 13.59 32.70
C GLY A 74 -24.29 14.73 31.75
N THR A 75 -24.91 14.84 30.58
CA THR A 75 -24.78 15.98 29.67
C THR A 75 -25.50 17.19 30.26
N SER A 76 -24.86 18.36 30.27
CA SER A 76 -25.45 19.59 30.83
C SER A 76 -25.59 20.67 29.78
N ILE A 77 -26.81 21.21 29.60
CA ILE A 77 -27.05 22.39 28.75
C ILE A 77 -26.53 23.63 29.48
N VAL A 78 -25.78 24.45 28.76
CA VAL A 78 -25.23 25.72 29.26
C VAL A 78 -26.12 26.88 28.82
N GLN A 79 -26.42 26.98 27.53
CA GLN A 79 -27.30 28.01 26.96
C GLN A 79 -28.14 27.43 25.81
N SER A 80 -29.32 28.00 25.58
CA SER A 80 -30.20 27.64 24.47
C SER A 80 -30.71 28.90 23.76
N SER A 81 -30.78 28.86 22.43
CA SER A 81 -31.31 29.91 21.57
C SER A 81 -32.05 29.29 20.38
N ALA A 82 -32.75 30.11 19.58
CA ALA A 82 -33.56 29.62 18.46
C ALA A 82 -32.76 28.88 17.37
N GLY A 83 -31.44 29.08 17.25
CA GLY A 83 -30.61 28.44 16.21
C GLY A 83 -29.42 27.65 16.72
N SER A 84 -29.14 27.66 18.03
CA SER A 84 -28.04 26.90 18.61
C SER A 84 -28.25 26.60 20.09
N VAL A 85 -27.77 25.44 20.53
CA VAL A 85 -27.73 25.01 21.92
C VAL A 85 -26.29 24.70 22.30
N THR A 86 -25.83 25.19 23.45
CA THR A 86 -24.51 24.84 23.97
C THR A 86 -24.62 23.88 25.14
N PHE A 87 -23.73 22.89 25.20
CA PHE A 87 -23.70 21.90 26.26
C PHE A 87 -22.26 21.52 26.66
N ARG A 88 -22.14 20.76 27.75
CA ARG A 88 -20.91 20.08 28.18
C ARG A 88 -21.14 18.58 28.30
N ALA A 89 -20.11 17.82 27.96
CA ALA A 89 -20.10 16.37 28.12
C ALA A 89 -20.08 15.97 29.60
N ASN A 90 -20.35 14.69 29.85
CA ASN A 90 -20.23 14.10 31.17
C ASN A 90 -18.77 14.16 31.66
N ALA A 91 -18.55 14.73 32.85
CA ALA A 91 -17.21 14.94 33.40
C ALA A 91 -16.42 13.66 33.68
N ALA A 92 -17.10 12.53 33.93
CA ALA A 92 -16.44 11.26 34.23
C ALA A 92 -16.10 10.44 32.97
N THR A 93 -16.86 10.60 31.88
CA THR A 93 -16.75 9.73 30.69
C THR A 93 -16.36 10.47 29.42
N ASN A 94 -16.36 11.81 29.41
CA ASN A 94 -16.25 12.66 28.20
C ASN A 94 -17.33 12.37 27.14
N LYS A 95 -18.36 11.58 27.49
CA LYS A 95 -19.48 11.24 26.60
C LYS A 95 -20.55 12.31 26.71
N TRP A 96 -21.17 12.62 25.58
CA TRP A 96 -22.37 13.43 25.53
C TRP A 96 -23.51 12.67 24.85
N CYS A 97 -24.74 13.02 25.22
CA CYS A 97 -25.94 12.48 24.61
C CYS A 97 -27.07 13.49 24.69
N PHE A 98 -27.76 13.68 23.57
CA PHE A 98 -28.97 14.49 23.51
C PHE A 98 -30.00 13.87 22.57
N SER A 99 -31.23 14.35 22.66
CA SER A 99 -32.30 14.07 21.71
C SER A 99 -32.72 15.35 21.01
N GLY A 100 -33.08 15.26 19.72
CA GLY A 100 -33.48 16.38 18.88
C GLY A 100 -34.45 15.97 17.78
N ALA A 101 -35.11 16.93 17.14
CA ALA A 101 -36.14 16.66 16.13
C ALA A 101 -35.54 16.22 14.78
N ASP A 102 -34.37 16.76 14.42
CA ASP A 102 -33.71 16.48 13.16
C ASP A 102 -32.99 15.15 13.18
N LYS A 103 -32.62 14.68 11.99
CA LYS A 103 -31.76 13.51 11.81
C LYS A 103 -30.27 13.86 11.83
N ARG A 104 -29.93 15.15 11.79
CA ARG A 104 -28.55 15.63 11.69
C ARG A 104 -28.39 17.00 12.31
N TYR A 105 -27.35 17.18 13.09
CA TYR A 105 -26.95 18.46 13.69
C TYR A 105 -25.47 18.71 13.49
N ARG A 106 -25.05 19.97 13.44
CA ARG A 106 -23.62 20.31 13.47
C ARG A 106 -23.15 20.49 14.91
N ILE A 107 -22.10 19.78 15.26
CA ILE A 107 -21.45 19.82 16.57
C ILE A 107 -20.09 20.51 16.41
N THR A 108 -19.91 21.63 17.09
CA THR A 108 -18.69 22.44 17.07
C THR A 108 -18.07 22.51 18.45
N LEU A 109 -16.76 22.30 18.54
CA LEU A 109 -16.00 22.41 19.79
C LEU A 109 -14.59 22.96 19.52
N THR A 110 -14.00 23.58 20.54
CA THR A 110 -12.58 23.95 20.50
C THR A 110 -11.73 22.68 20.59
N GLY A 111 -10.86 22.47 19.59
CA GLY A 111 -9.92 21.36 19.56
C GLY A 111 -8.77 21.52 20.55
N ASP A 112 -7.68 20.80 20.28
CA ASP A 112 -6.49 20.78 21.11
C ASP A 112 -5.38 21.72 20.61
N GLN A 113 -4.14 21.50 21.04
CA GLN A 113 -3.00 22.30 20.60
C GLN A 113 -2.61 22.10 19.11
N PHE A 114 -3.09 21.02 18.48
CA PHE A 114 -2.82 20.70 17.07
C PHE A 114 -3.99 21.07 16.18
N ALA A 115 -5.21 20.87 16.66
CA ALA A 115 -6.43 21.18 15.97
C ALA A 115 -7.08 22.44 16.55
N GLY A 116 -7.39 23.42 15.69
CA GLY A 116 -8.21 24.57 16.08
C GLY A 116 -9.66 24.19 16.40
N THR A 117 -10.60 25.10 16.13
CA THR A 117 -12.03 24.74 16.22
C THR A 117 -12.35 23.63 15.21
N VAL A 118 -12.97 22.55 15.69
CA VAL A 118 -13.45 21.45 14.84
C VAL A 118 -14.97 21.47 14.79
N SER A 119 -15.52 21.02 13.68
CA SER A 119 -16.97 20.91 13.48
C SER A 119 -17.27 19.62 12.72
N TYR A 120 -18.29 18.90 13.18
CA TYR A 120 -18.75 17.66 12.56
C TYR A 120 -20.27 17.67 12.45
N ASP A 121 -20.80 17.21 11.33
CA ASP A 121 -22.21 16.98 11.12
C ASP A 121 -22.55 15.59 11.69
N TRP A 122 -23.13 15.56 12.89
CA TRP A 122 -23.47 14.33 13.59
C TRP A 122 -24.86 13.86 13.21
N ILE A 123 -24.99 12.56 12.96
CA ILE A 123 -26.25 11.92 12.60
C ILE A 123 -26.92 11.32 13.82
N ALA A 124 -28.24 11.13 13.72
CA ALA A 124 -29.00 10.36 14.70
C ALA A 124 -28.44 8.95 14.84
N GLU A 125 -28.59 8.35 16.01
CA GLU A 125 -28.19 6.97 16.24
C GLU A 125 -28.88 6.06 15.20
N PRO A 126 -28.10 5.20 14.50
CA PRO A 126 -28.65 4.30 13.51
C PRO A 126 -29.58 3.28 14.17
N ASP A 127 -30.45 2.67 13.35
CA ASP A 127 -31.16 1.47 13.79
C ASP A 127 -30.14 0.43 14.31
N PRO A 128 -30.38 -0.24 15.45
CA PRO A 128 -29.48 -1.28 15.95
C PRO A 128 -29.14 -2.38 14.91
N ARG A 129 -30.01 -2.59 13.91
CA ARG A 129 -29.78 -3.51 12.78
C ARG A 129 -28.75 -3.00 11.77
N GLU A 130 -28.49 -1.70 11.74
CA GLU A 130 -27.51 -1.03 10.89
C GLU A 130 -26.21 -0.71 11.66
N ALA A 131 -26.11 -1.11 12.93
CA ALA A 131 -24.92 -0.89 13.76
C ALA A 131 -23.66 -1.44 13.07
N GLY A 132 -22.77 -0.53 12.64
CA GLY A 132 -21.54 -0.86 11.95
C GLY A 132 -21.55 -0.62 10.43
N PHE A 133 -22.66 -0.20 9.83
CA PHE A 133 -22.71 0.28 8.44
C PHE A 133 -23.31 1.68 8.37
N PHE A 134 -22.59 2.60 7.75
CA PHE A 134 -22.98 4.01 7.69
C PHE A 134 -22.85 4.52 6.27
N ASN A 135 -23.87 5.21 5.76
CA ASN A 135 -23.79 5.80 4.43
C ASN A 135 -23.14 7.19 4.53
N ILE A 136 -22.15 7.47 3.69
CA ILE A 136 -21.50 8.79 3.66
C ILE A 136 -22.50 9.94 3.40
N ARG A 137 -23.61 9.65 2.70
CA ARG A 137 -24.67 10.63 2.41
C ARG A 137 -25.46 11.05 3.65
N ASP A 138 -25.51 10.21 4.69
CA ASP A 138 -26.17 10.58 5.95
C ASP A 138 -25.43 11.74 6.62
N PHE A 139 -24.10 11.80 6.45
CA PHE A 139 -23.25 12.90 6.90
C PHE A 139 -23.26 14.12 5.98
N GLY A 140 -24.06 14.10 4.91
CA GLY A 140 -24.28 15.24 4.01
C GLY A 140 -23.45 15.28 2.74
N ALA A 141 -22.73 14.20 2.42
CA ALA A 141 -22.05 14.11 1.13
C ALA A 141 -23.07 14.03 -0.02
N LEU A 142 -22.84 14.78 -1.09
CA LEU A 142 -23.69 14.75 -2.28
C LEU A 142 -23.12 13.83 -3.37
N GLY A 143 -21.80 13.81 -3.56
CA GLY A 143 -21.18 13.00 -4.62
C GLY A 143 -21.56 13.46 -6.03
N ASP A 144 -21.80 14.76 -6.22
CA ASP A 144 -22.29 15.37 -7.46
C ASP A 144 -21.18 15.94 -8.37
N GLY A 145 -19.91 15.73 -8.01
CA GLY A 145 -18.72 16.23 -8.71
C GLY A 145 -18.44 17.73 -8.55
N ARG A 146 -19.23 18.44 -7.74
CA ARG A 146 -19.17 19.90 -7.59
C ARG A 146 -19.10 20.35 -6.14
N THR A 147 -19.89 19.73 -5.28
CA THR A 147 -20.02 20.06 -3.87
C THR A 147 -18.78 19.57 -3.11
N ASP A 148 -18.28 20.41 -2.21
CA ASP A 148 -17.19 20.03 -1.31
C ASP A 148 -17.73 19.13 -0.19
N ASP A 149 -17.49 17.82 -0.35
CA ASP A 149 -17.93 16.77 0.56
C ASP A 149 -16.94 16.56 1.73
N THR A 150 -15.89 17.39 1.87
CA THR A 150 -14.85 17.23 2.91
C THR A 150 -15.44 17.12 4.31
N ASN A 151 -16.41 17.97 4.65
CA ASN A 151 -17.01 17.95 5.99
C ASN A 151 -17.78 16.65 6.26
N ALA A 152 -18.47 16.11 5.25
CA ALA A 152 -19.21 14.87 5.40
C ALA A 152 -18.27 13.69 5.69
N PHE A 153 -17.13 13.60 4.98
CA PHE A 153 -16.10 12.61 5.28
C PHE A 153 -15.51 12.78 6.68
N ARG A 154 -15.10 13.99 7.06
CA ARG A 154 -14.55 14.25 8.41
C ARG A 154 -15.56 13.90 9.52
N SER A 155 -16.83 14.18 9.29
CA SER A 155 -17.91 13.87 10.22
C SER A 155 -18.11 12.38 10.36
N ALA A 156 -18.10 11.63 9.25
CA ALA A 156 -18.13 10.17 9.28
C ALA A 156 -16.93 9.60 10.05
N MET A 157 -15.71 10.13 9.85
CA MET A 157 -14.52 9.68 10.59
C MET A 157 -14.66 9.92 12.10
N ALA A 158 -15.11 11.11 12.52
CA ALA A 158 -15.35 11.42 13.93
C ALA A 158 -16.42 10.51 14.56
N PHE A 159 -17.47 10.23 13.80
CA PHE A 159 -18.55 9.34 14.21
C PHE A 159 -18.07 7.88 14.39
N ILE A 160 -17.26 7.37 13.45
CA ILE A 160 -16.64 6.04 13.55
C ILE A 160 -15.65 5.97 14.70
N ALA A 161 -14.83 7.01 14.89
CA ALA A 161 -13.89 7.09 16.01
C ALA A 161 -14.59 6.97 17.37
N SER A 162 -15.77 7.59 17.52
CA SER A 162 -16.58 7.50 18.74
C SER A 162 -17.20 6.13 19.02
N ARG A 163 -17.15 5.21 18.04
CA ARG A 163 -17.75 3.87 18.09
C ARG A 163 -16.72 2.74 18.06
N ASN A 164 -15.43 3.08 18.15
CA ASN A 164 -14.31 2.15 18.02
C ASN A 164 -14.33 1.35 16.71
N GLY A 165 -14.73 1.99 15.61
CA GLY A 165 -14.72 1.39 14.28
C GLY A 165 -16.10 1.23 13.65
N GLY A 166 -16.10 0.61 12.47
CA GLY A 166 -17.29 0.42 11.64
C GLY A 166 -17.02 0.63 10.16
N THR A 167 -18.03 0.36 9.34
CA THR A 167 -17.96 0.47 7.88
C THR A 167 -18.68 1.72 7.41
N VAL A 168 -17.99 2.59 6.69
CA VAL A 168 -18.57 3.70 5.94
C VAL A 168 -18.70 3.28 4.48
N ARG A 169 -19.93 3.20 3.98
CA ARG A 169 -20.23 2.93 2.57
C ARG A 169 -20.31 4.24 1.80
N VAL A 170 -19.63 4.28 0.66
CA VAL A 170 -19.62 5.39 -0.28
C VAL A 170 -20.39 4.95 -1.52
N PRO A 171 -21.65 5.42 -1.70
CA PRO A 171 -22.44 5.14 -2.89
C PRO A 171 -21.80 5.67 -4.17
N ASP A 172 -22.41 5.32 -5.30
CA ASP A 172 -21.94 5.83 -6.58
C ASP A 172 -22.06 7.37 -6.63
N GLY A 173 -20.97 8.04 -7.02
CA GLY A 173 -20.84 9.48 -7.13
C GLY A 173 -19.38 9.93 -7.31
N GLU A 174 -19.21 11.21 -7.66
CA GLU A 174 -17.92 11.91 -7.63
C GLU A 174 -17.90 12.87 -6.43
N TYR A 175 -17.07 12.56 -5.44
CA TYR A 175 -16.99 13.28 -4.18
C TYR A 175 -15.78 14.21 -4.18
N ILE A 176 -16.01 15.53 -4.16
CA ILE A 176 -14.90 16.50 -4.14
C ILE A 176 -14.45 16.72 -2.71
N VAL A 177 -13.14 16.64 -2.48
CA VAL A 177 -12.50 16.90 -1.19
C VAL A 177 -11.43 17.97 -1.35
N THR A 178 -11.47 19.01 -0.52
CA THR A 178 -10.57 20.17 -0.56
C THR A 178 -9.54 20.17 0.57
N GLY A 179 -9.58 19.21 1.48
CA GLY A 179 -8.62 19.11 2.59
C GLY A 179 -8.45 17.69 3.12
N PRO A 180 -7.42 17.44 3.93
CA PRO A 180 -7.10 16.10 4.39
C PRO A 180 -8.21 15.53 5.29
N ILE A 181 -8.43 14.22 5.14
CA ILE A 181 -9.34 13.41 5.94
C ILE A 181 -8.50 12.40 6.76
N ALA A 182 -8.49 12.53 8.08
CA ALA A 182 -7.79 11.60 8.96
C ALA A 182 -8.62 10.33 9.20
N LEU A 183 -8.04 9.16 8.96
CA LEU A 183 -8.70 7.87 9.15
C LEU A 183 -8.52 7.37 10.60
N PRO A 184 -9.60 7.06 11.33
CA PRO A 184 -9.52 6.54 12.69
C PRO A 184 -9.31 5.02 12.70
N SER A 185 -8.99 4.47 13.87
CA SER A 185 -8.87 3.01 14.04
C SER A 185 -10.18 2.28 13.78
N GLY A 186 -10.09 1.06 13.24
CA GLY A 186 -11.22 0.14 13.04
C GLY A 186 -12.15 0.51 11.90
N ILE A 187 -11.78 1.49 11.06
CA ILE A 187 -12.61 1.90 9.93
C ILE A 187 -12.45 0.96 8.73
N THR A 188 -13.58 0.61 8.12
CA THR A 188 -13.63 0.16 6.72
C THR A 188 -14.30 1.24 5.88
N LEU A 189 -13.60 1.84 4.92
CA LEU A 189 -14.21 2.71 3.91
C LEU A 189 -14.40 1.89 2.63
N GLU A 190 -15.65 1.75 2.19
CA GLU A 190 -16.04 0.83 1.12
C GLU A 190 -16.89 1.53 0.07
N GLY A 191 -16.48 1.47 -1.20
CA GLY A 191 -17.34 1.88 -2.31
C GLY A 191 -18.43 0.84 -2.62
N SER A 192 -19.60 1.30 -3.07
CA SER A 192 -20.76 0.46 -3.43
C SER A 192 -20.53 -0.44 -4.65
N THR A 193 -19.64 -0.04 -5.55
CA THR A 193 -19.33 -0.76 -6.78
C THR A 193 -17.82 -0.97 -6.89
N GLY A 194 -17.40 -2.17 -7.29
CA GLY A 194 -16.00 -2.54 -7.44
C GLY A 194 -15.22 -1.73 -8.48
N LEU A 195 -13.91 -2.00 -8.58
CA LEU A 195 -13.03 -1.36 -9.56
C LEU A 195 -13.52 -1.55 -11.00
N HIS A 196 -13.90 -0.46 -11.64
CA HIS A 196 -14.08 -0.44 -13.08
C HIS A 196 -12.77 -0.01 -13.73
N SER A 197 -12.16 -0.92 -14.50
CA SER A 197 -11.20 -0.46 -15.50
C SER A 197 -11.95 0.45 -16.45
N MET A 198 -11.47 1.68 -16.66
CA MET A 198 -11.86 2.53 -17.79
C MET A 198 -11.52 1.90 -19.17
N ALA A 199 -11.13 0.62 -19.20
CA ALA A 199 -11.00 -0.14 -20.43
C ALA A 199 -12.36 -0.21 -21.12
N SER A 200 -12.37 0.05 -22.43
CA SER A 200 -13.54 -0.07 -23.30
C SER A 200 -13.87 -1.55 -23.51
N THR A 201 -14.25 -2.25 -22.44
CA THR A 201 -14.84 -3.60 -22.51
C THR A 201 -16.35 -3.54 -22.73
N SER A 202 -16.92 -2.34 -22.68
CA SER A 202 -18.31 -2.06 -23.02
C SER A 202 -18.46 -0.67 -23.63
N ASP A 203 -19.35 -0.52 -24.59
CA ASP A 203 -19.76 0.77 -25.18
C ASP A 203 -20.62 1.62 -24.24
N ILE A 204 -20.78 1.22 -22.97
CA ILE A 204 -21.49 1.99 -21.95
C ILE A 204 -20.48 2.94 -21.31
N PRO A 205 -20.62 4.27 -21.48
CA PRO A 205 -19.86 5.23 -20.71
C PRO A 205 -20.30 5.12 -19.25
N ARG A 206 -19.55 4.38 -18.44
CA ARG A 206 -19.72 4.39 -17.00
C ARG A 206 -18.83 5.48 -16.44
N GLN A 207 -19.44 6.52 -15.87
CA GLN A 207 -18.69 7.42 -15.00
C GLN A 207 -18.12 6.59 -13.85
N ASN A 208 -16.91 6.90 -13.39
CA ASN A 208 -16.25 6.16 -12.32
C ASN A 208 -17.19 6.09 -11.12
N PRO A 209 -17.69 4.89 -10.79
CA PRO A 209 -18.90 4.84 -10.01
C PRO A 209 -18.65 5.32 -8.59
N VAL A 210 -17.49 5.03 -7.97
CA VAL A 210 -17.11 5.64 -6.68
C VAL A 210 -15.76 6.33 -6.77
N ARG A 211 -15.77 7.63 -7.05
CA ARG A 211 -14.56 8.46 -7.14
C ARG A 211 -14.52 9.50 -6.04
N ILE A 212 -13.41 9.55 -5.30
CA ILE A 212 -13.09 10.63 -4.37
C ILE A 212 -11.98 11.47 -4.97
N THR A 213 -12.32 12.71 -5.34
CA THR A 213 -11.45 13.64 -6.06
C THR A 213 -10.85 14.65 -5.09
N LEU A 214 -9.51 14.66 -4.97
CA LEU A 214 -8.76 15.69 -4.29
C LEU A 214 -8.63 16.94 -5.18
N ASP A 215 -9.13 18.06 -4.68
CA ASP A 215 -9.01 19.37 -5.31
C ASP A 215 -7.92 20.23 -4.66
N GLY A 216 -7.03 20.76 -5.48
CA GLY A 216 -5.89 21.59 -5.07
C GLY A 216 -4.54 20.88 -5.00
N ALA A 217 -3.50 21.64 -4.66
CA ALA A 217 -2.11 21.20 -4.55
C ALA A 217 -1.61 21.22 -3.08
N ASN A 218 -0.42 20.65 -2.83
CA ASN A 218 0.25 20.64 -1.52
C ASN A 218 -0.59 20.06 -0.38
N ARG A 219 -1.26 18.94 -0.65
CA ARG A 219 -2.21 18.33 0.29
C ARG A 219 -2.42 16.86 0.00
N SER A 220 -2.90 16.15 1.00
CA SER A 220 -3.20 14.72 0.90
C SER A 220 -4.70 14.52 1.00
N LEU A 221 -5.22 13.51 0.30
CA LEU A 221 -6.63 13.16 0.37
C LEU A 221 -6.95 12.51 1.71
N PHE A 222 -6.31 11.37 2.00
CA PHE A 222 -6.40 10.70 3.29
C PHE A 222 -5.11 10.79 4.08
N ARG A 223 -5.25 10.76 5.41
CA ARG A 223 -4.13 10.68 6.34
C ARG A 223 -4.29 9.56 7.36
N ILE A 224 -3.19 8.91 7.67
CA ILE A 224 -3.05 8.00 8.82
C ILE A 224 -2.00 8.59 9.75
N GLY A 225 -2.36 8.71 11.02
CA GLY A 225 -1.48 9.21 12.07
C GLY A 225 -1.11 8.12 13.07
N GLU A 226 -0.43 8.51 14.15
CA GLU A 226 -0.06 7.58 15.21
C GLU A 226 -1.25 6.94 15.91
N CYS A 227 -1.04 5.76 16.50
CA CYS A 227 -2.02 4.98 17.26
C CYS A 227 -3.24 4.53 16.42
N VAL A 228 -3.16 4.58 15.09
CA VAL A 228 -4.22 4.11 14.21
C VAL A 228 -4.02 2.64 13.90
N GLU A 229 -5.08 1.86 14.06
CA GLU A 229 -5.05 0.40 13.83
C GLU A 229 -6.24 -0.08 13.01
N ASN A 230 -6.06 -1.16 12.25
CA ASN A 230 -7.14 -1.87 11.55
C ASN A 230 -7.95 -0.97 10.59
N VAL A 231 -7.25 -0.36 9.64
CA VAL A 231 -7.86 0.48 8.60
C VAL A 231 -7.98 -0.32 7.31
N THR A 232 -9.17 -0.38 6.73
CA THR A 232 -9.43 -0.99 5.42
C THR A 232 -10.03 0.02 4.45
N LEU A 233 -9.42 0.16 3.28
CA LEU A 233 -9.97 0.90 2.14
C LEU A 233 -10.26 -0.11 1.03
N ARG A 234 -11.47 -0.11 0.47
CA ARG A 234 -11.80 -1.05 -0.60
C ARG A 234 -12.82 -0.54 -1.62
N ASN A 235 -12.64 -0.95 -2.87
CA ASN A 235 -13.53 -0.62 -3.99
C ASN A 235 -13.69 0.90 -4.21
N LEU A 236 -12.57 1.63 -4.21
CA LEU A 236 -12.56 3.10 -4.31
C LEU A 236 -11.61 3.55 -5.42
N GLU A 237 -11.98 4.60 -6.14
CA GLU A 237 -11.03 5.38 -6.93
C GLU A 237 -10.68 6.68 -6.20
N PHE A 238 -9.40 6.88 -5.94
CA PHE A 238 -8.84 8.16 -5.54
C PHE A 238 -8.24 8.84 -6.77
N PHE A 239 -8.63 10.09 -6.97
CA PHE A 239 -8.19 10.89 -8.09
C PHE A 239 -7.69 12.26 -7.61
N ALA A 240 -6.65 12.80 -8.22
CA ALA A 240 -6.24 14.17 -7.98
C ALA A 240 -6.37 15.03 -9.24
N ARG A 241 -6.96 16.21 -9.09
CA ARG A 241 -6.97 17.23 -10.16
C ARG A 241 -5.59 17.85 -10.41
N SER A 242 -4.71 17.77 -9.41
CA SER A 242 -3.33 18.24 -9.48
C SER A 242 -2.38 17.20 -8.93
N ASN A 243 -1.26 16.99 -9.62
CA ASN A 243 -0.15 16.15 -9.17
C ASN A 243 0.97 16.96 -8.51
N ASN A 244 0.73 18.24 -8.18
CA ASN A 244 1.72 19.08 -7.51
C ASN A 244 1.69 18.84 -6.00
N ASN A 245 2.65 18.05 -5.52
CA ASN A 245 2.81 17.72 -4.10
C ASN A 245 1.51 17.22 -3.45
N THR A 246 0.81 16.34 -4.14
CA THR A 246 -0.42 15.70 -3.67
C THR A 246 -0.20 14.23 -3.34
N ASN A 247 -0.86 13.75 -2.29
CA ASN A 247 -0.82 12.33 -1.93
C ASN A 247 -2.23 11.73 -1.89
N GLY A 248 -2.42 10.53 -2.42
CA GLY A 248 -3.69 9.80 -2.27
C GLY A 248 -3.89 9.36 -0.82
N LEU A 249 -2.84 8.80 -0.24
CA LEU A 249 -2.75 8.50 1.18
C LEU A 249 -1.41 8.97 1.73
N GLU A 250 -1.45 9.68 2.84
CA GLU A 250 -0.27 10.14 3.56
C GLU A 250 -0.25 9.55 4.97
N ALA A 251 0.71 8.67 5.24
CA ALA A 251 0.86 8.00 6.52
C ALA A 251 2.07 8.61 7.26
N ILE A 252 1.82 9.26 8.40
CA ILE A 252 2.83 10.07 9.11
C ILE A 252 2.75 9.82 10.61
N GLY A 253 3.90 9.70 11.27
CA GLY A 253 3.96 9.71 12.72
C GLY A 253 5.33 10.06 13.29
N ALA A 254 5.44 10.09 14.61
CA ALA A 254 6.61 10.56 15.35
C ALA A 254 7.43 9.43 16.00
N PHE A 255 6.86 8.72 16.97
CA PHE A 255 7.52 7.73 17.83
C PHE A 255 6.71 6.45 18.05
N ASN A 256 5.38 6.54 18.04
CA ASN A 256 4.52 5.38 18.28
C ASN A 256 4.47 4.46 17.06
N SER A 257 3.56 3.48 17.08
CA SER A 257 3.25 2.64 15.94
C SER A 257 1.85 2.91 15.40
N SER A 258 1.61 2.42 14.20
CA SER A 258 0.30 2.23 13.60
C SER A 258 0.36 0.96 12.76
N GLN A 259 -0.75 0.21 12.71
CA GLN A 259 -0.67 -1.15 12.20
C GLN A 259 -1.95 -1.67 11.58
N GLY A 260 -1.83 -2.67 10.70
CA GLY A 260 -2.98 -3.34 10.12
C GLY A 260 -3.70 -2.44 9.13
N PHE A 261 -3.00 -2.06 8.06
CA PHE A 261 -3.58 -1.29 6.97
C PHE A 261 -3.82 -2.17 5.76
N VAL A 262 -5.01 -2.08 5.16
CA VAL A 262 -5.36 -2.79 3.93
C VAL A 262 -5.94 -1.80 2.92
N ALA A 263 -5.33 -1.71 1.74
CA ALA A 263 -5.95 -1.17 0.55
C ALA A 263 -6.21 -2.32 -0.42
N ASP A 264 -7.48 -2.71 -0.59
CA ASP A 264 -7.89 -3.81 -1.45
C ASP A 264 -8.77 -3.28 -2.59
N HIS A 265 -8.37 -3.48 -3.83
CA HIS A 265 -9.13 -2.95 -4.97
C HIS A 265 -9.29 -1.41 -4.90
N VAL A 266 -8.19 -0.69 -4.70
CA VAL A 266 -8.15 0.79 -4.69
C VAL A 266 -7.34 1.32 -5.87
N ILE A 267 -7.84 2.35 -6.54
CA ILE A 267 -7.09 3.08 -7.58
C ILE A 267 -6.52 4.37 -7.00
N PHE A 268 -5.22 4.61 -7.20
CA PHE A 268 -4.52 5.87 -6.91
C PHE A 268 -4.12 6.53 -8.23
N HIS A 269 -4.89 7.53 -8.67
CA HIS A 269 -4.77 8.11 -10.00
C HIS A 269 -4.36 9.59 -9.96
N GLY A 270 -3.22 9.89 -10.59
CA GLY A 270 -2.83 11.26 -10.91
C GLY A 270 -2.28 12.08 -9.75
N PHE A 271 -1.87 11.45 -8.65
CA PHE A 271 -1.25 12.15 -7.52
C PHE A 271 0.23 12.46 -7.80
N ASN A 272 0.86 13.29 -6.95
CA ASN A 272 2.33 13.27 -6.88
C ASN A 272 2.80 11.90 -6.40
N ARG A 273 2.23 11.41 -5.30
CA ARG A 273 2.43 10.06 -4.80
C ARG A 273 1.09 9.38 -4.53
N GLY A 274 0.95 8.11 -4.92
CA GLY A 274 -0.25 7.36 -4.56
C GLY A 274 -0.33 7.19 -3.04
N ILE A 275 0.70 6.55 -2.48
CA ILE A 275 0.90 6.41 -1.03
C ILE A 275 2.24 7.04 -0.65
N ASN A 276 2.23 7.85 0.40
CA ASN A 276 3.41 8.51 0.97
C ASN A 276 3.50 8.22 2.47
N ALA A 277 4.31 7.24 2.86
CA ALA A 277 4.48 6.81 4.24
C ALA A 277 5.84 7.23 4.79
N TYR A 278 5.88 7.98 5.89
CA TYR A 278 7.15 8.43 6.46
C TYR A 278 7.06 8.76 7.96
N GLY A 279 8.15 8.49 8.68
CA GLY A 279 8.32 9.03 10.02
C GLY A 279 8.69 10.52 9.97
N LEU A 280 8.35 11.28 11.00
CA LEU A 280 8.62 12.71 11.05
C LEU A 280 10.13 12.97 11.15
N PRO A 281 10.70 13.86 10.30
CA PRO A 281 12.14 14.13 10.32
C PRO A 281 12.64 14.67 11.67
N GLN A 282 11.84 15.50 12.35
CA GLN A 282 12.18 16.06 13.65
C GLN A 282 12.21 15.03 14.80
N THR A 283 11.76 13.79 14.55
CA THR A 283 11.77 12.69 15.51
C THR A 283 12.70 11.55 15.09
N ASN A 284 13.62 11.82 14.16
CA ASN A 284 14.56 10.84 13.62
C ASN A 284 13.88 9.63 12.94
N LEU A 285 12.69 9.84 12.37
CA LEU A 285 11.92 8.80 11.68
C LEU A 285 11.58 7.59 12.58
N ASN A 286 11.41 7.80 13.88
CA ASN A 286 11.21 6.72 14.86
C ASN A 286 9.82 6.05 14.80
N TRP A 287 8.91 6.56 13.97
CA TRP A 287 7.58 6.00 13.80
C TRP A 287 7.58 4.71 13.00
N GLN A 288 6.74 3.77 13.44
CA GLN A 288 6.58 2.44 12.84
C GLN A 288 5.20 2.33 12.18
N PHE A 289 5.15 1.74 10.99
CA PHE A 289 3.91 1.54 10.24
C PHE A 289 3.86 0.10 9.72
N ASP A 290 3.29 -0.79 10.52
CA ASP A 290 3.45 -2.24 10.34
C ASP A 290 2.20 -2.90 9.74
N TYR A 291 2.36 -4.11 9.23
CA TYR A 291 1.30 -4.94 8.65
C TYR A 291 0.52 -4.23 7.55
N VAL A 292 1.24 -3.63 6.60
CA VAL A 292 0.67 -2.87 5.49
C VAL A 292 0.46 -3.78 4.29
N LYS A 293 -0.78 -3.86 3.79
CA LYS A 293 -1.17 -4.70 2.66
C LYS A 293 -1.82 -3.86 1.56
N ILE A 294 -1.23 -3.90 0.38
CA ILE A 294 -1.77 -3.29 -0.83
C ILE A 294 -2.11 -4.43 -1.79
N ILE A 295 -3.39 -4.64 -2.04
CA ILE A 295 -3.91 -5.84 -2.70
C ILE A 295 -4.77 -5.41 -3.88
N ASN A 296 -4.59 -6.05 -5.05
CA ASN A 296 -5.42 -5.87 -6.24
C ASN A 296 -5.62 -4.39 -6.65
N SER A 297 -4.67 -3.54 -6.28
CA SER A 297 -4.78 -2.09 -6.37
C SER A 297 -4.00 -1.55 -7.56
N ARG A 298 -4.35 -0.35 -8.00
CA ARG A 298 -3.77 0.24 -9.21
C ARG A 298 -3.20 1.61 -8.93
N PHE A 299 -2.00 1.87 -9.44
CA PHE A 299 -1.32 3.15 -9.36
C PHE A 299 -1.15 3.69 -10.77
N ILE A 300 -1.89 4.74 -11.10
CA ILE A 300 -2.04 5.20 -12.47
C ILE A 300 -1.54 6.65 -12.57
N TYR A 301 -0.53 6.87 -13.41
CA TYR A 301 -0.01 8.20 -13.74
C TYR A 301 0.40 9.06 -12.53
N ASN A 302 0.89 8.43 -11.46
CA ASN A 302 1.45 9.15 -10.32
C ASN A 302 2.79 9.79 -10.72
N ARG A 303 2.94 11.09 -10.45
CA ARG A 303 4.07 11.88 -10.97
C ARG A 303 5.40 11.39 -10.42
N ASP A 304 5.56 11.38 -9.11
CA ASP A 304 6.81 11.01 -8.45
C ASP A 304 6.91 9.50 -8.25
N THR A 305 5.99 8.90 -7.49
CA THR A 305 6.03 7.47 -7.18
C THR A 305 4.64 6.91 -6.86
N GLY A 306 4.35 5.66 -7.23
CA GLY A 306 3.15 4.97 -6.77
C GLY A 306 3.11 4.80 -5.25
N ILE A 307 4.09 4.09 -4.69
CA ILE A 307 4.27 3.90 -3.23
C ILE A 307 5.64 4.42 -2.80
N PHE A 308 5.65 5.41 -1.91
CA PHE A 308 6.86 5.90 -1.26
C PHE A 308 6.87 5.54 0.22
N VAL A 309 8.00 5.01 0.72
CA VAL A 309 8.19 4.71 2.15
C VAL A 309 9.54 5.24 2.65
N ASN A 310 9.50 5.94 3.78
CA ASN A 310 10.66 6.36 4.56
C ASN A 310 10.36 6.24 6.06
N SER A 311 10.20 5.00 6.51
CA SER A 311 9.96 4.63 7.91
C SER A 311 10.81 3.41 8.25
N ARG A 312 11.32 3.35 9.48
CA ARG A 312 12.10 2.21 9.98
C ARG A 312 11.17 1.27 10.72
N ASN A 313 11.44 -0.03 10.65
CA ASN A 313 10.59 -1.08 11.22
C ASN A 313 9.16 -0.99 10.67
N THR A 314 8.98 -1.56 9.48
CA THR A 314 7.74 -1.54 8.72
C THR A 314 7.73 -2.70 7.75
N ASP A 315 6.63 -3.44 7.68
CA ASP A 315 6.45 -4.55 6.74
C ASP A 315 5.33 -4.25 5.73
N TRP A 316 5.66 -4.50 4.45
CA TRP A 316 4.78 -4.23 3.33
C TRP A 316 4.57 -5.47 2.49
N LYS A 317 3.31 -5.82 2.25
CA LYS A 317 2.89 -6.79 1.24
C LYS A 317 2.17 -6.05 0.11
N ILE A 318 2.69 -6.19 -1.10
CA ILE A 318 2.12 -5.62 -2.33
C ILE A 318 1.81 -6.78 -3.25
N GLU A 319 0.52 -7.01 -3.52
CA GLU A 319 0.02 -8.23 -4.16
C GLU A 319 -1.00 -7.92 -5.23
N GLY A 320 -0.88 -8.54 -6.41
CA GLY A 320 -1.87 -8.38 -7.50
C GLY A 320 -1.98 -6.95 -8.03
N CYS A 321 -0.95 -6.13 -7.82
CA CYS A 321 -1.02 -4.70 -8.11
C CYS A 321 -0.60 -4.36 -9.53
N LEU A 322 -1.16 -3.27 -10.07
CA LEU A 322 -0.81 -2.73 -11.38
C LEU A 322 -0.28 -1.31 -11.26
N PHE A 323 0.96 -1.09 -11.71
CA PHE A 323 1.55 0.24 -11.82
C PHE A 323 1.65 0.66 -13.29
N LEU A 324 0.84 1.65 -13.67
CA LEU A 324 0.91 2.32 -14.97
C LEU A 324 1.62 3.66 -14.79
N ASN A 325 2.92 3.66 -15.06
CA ASN A 325 3.79 4.79 -14.79
C ASN A 325 3.70 5.81 -15.94
N PRO A 326 3.68 7.11 -15.63
CA PRO A 326 3.78 8.14 -16.67
C PRO A 326 5.19 8.14 -17.28
N ARG A 327 5.34 8.78 -18.45
CA ARG A 327 6.65 9.04 -19.04
C ARG A 327 7.53 9.76 -18.01
N ARG A 328 8.74 9.25 -17.77
CA ARG A 328 9.73 9.96 -16.96
C ARG A 328 10.13 11.29 -17.62
N GLN A 329 10.03 12.38 -16.87
CA GLN A 329 10.43 13.73 -17.29
C GLN A 329 11.48 14.32 -16.33
N ALA A 330 12.08 15.47 -16.69
CA ALA A 330 12.97 16.18 -15.78
C ALA A 330 12.22 16.58 -14.48
N GLY A 331 12.82 16.31 -13.32
CA GLY A 331 12.18 16.56 -12.03
C GLY A 331 11.02 15.62 -11.68
N GLN A 332 10.88 14.51 -12.41
CA GLN A 332 9.87 13.50 -12.21
C GLN A 332 10.53 12.11 -12.13
N ALA A 333 10.39 11.42 -10.99
CA ALA A 333 10.94 10.07 -10.86
C ALA A 333 10.11 9.03 -11.65
N ALA A 334 8.78 9.13 -11.61
CA ALA A 334 7.84 8.21 -12.25
C ALA A 334 8.06 6.74 -11.84
N ASN A 335 8.43 6.51 -10.57
CA ASN A 335 8.69 5.18 -10.04
C ASN A 335 7.38 4.44 -9.69
N SER A 336 7.38 3.12 -9.75
CA SER A 336 6.27 2.34 -9.19
C SER A 336 6.37 2.34 -7.67
N MET A 337 7.52 1.96 -7.14
CA MET A 337 7.80 1.91 -5.70
C MET A 337 9.15 2.52 -5.39
N HIS A 338 9.22 3.34 -4.33
CA HIS A 338 10.44 3.91 -3.79
C HIS A 338 10.48 3.68 -2.28
N PHE A 339 11.46 2.90 -1.84
CA PHE A 339 11.73 2.61 -0.44
C PHE A 339 13.04 3.26 -0.03
N GLU A 340 12.95 4.45 0.59
CA GLU A 340 14.12 5.13 1.14
C GLU A 340 14.62 4.39 2.38
N ARG A 341 13.68 4.05 3.27
CA ARG A 341 13.86 3.16 4.42
C ARG A 341 12.60 2.34 4.58
N VAL A 342 12.76 1.03 4.73
CA VAL A 342 11.66 0.08 4.93
C VAL A 342 12.19 -1.13 5.71
N GLY A 343 11.35 -1.80 6.50
CA GLY A 343 11.74 -3.03 7.20
C GLY A 343 11.80 -4.20 6.22
N MET A 344 10.65 -4.77 5.86
CA MET A 344 10.55 -5.89 4.93
C MET A 344 9.53 -5.58 3.82
N VAL A 345 9.80 -6.06 2.60
CA VAL A 345 8.88 -5.90 1.48
C VAL A 345 8.70 -7.22 0.74
N ILE A 346 7.44 -7.59 0.52
CA ILE A 346 7.04 -8.67 -0.38
C ILE A 346 6.23 -8.07 -1.52
N VAL A 347 6.69 -8.30 -2.75
CA VAL A 347 6.00 -7.94 -3.98
C VAL A 347 5.61 -9.22 -4.70
N GLN A 348 4.31 -9.44 -4.94
CA GLN A 348 3.79 -10.67 -5.51
C GLN A 348 2.80 -10.37 -6.62
N ASP A 349 2.85 -11.13 -7.71
CA ASP A 349 1.88 -11.07 -8.82
C ASP A 349 1.60 -9.64 -9.30
N THR A 350 2.65 -8.81 -9.31
CA THR A 350 2.56 -7.37 -9.52
C THR A 350 3.23 -6.99 -10.83
N PHE A 351 2.56 -6.13 -11.59
CA PHE A 351 3.08 -5.59 -12.84
C PHE A 351 3.45 -4.12 -12.67
N GLY A 352 4.59 -3.72 -13.23
CA GLY A 352 4.94 -2.31 -13.39
C GLY A 352 5.42 -1.98 -14.79
N GLY A 353 4.78 -1.01 -15.43
CA GLY A 353 5.21 -0.59 -16.75
C GLY A 353 4.89 0.84 -17.13
N GLY A 354 5.64 1.33 -18.11
CA GLY A 354 5.32 2.53 -18.88
C GLY A 354 4.68 2.15 -20.21
N PHE A 355 5.02 2.89 -21.27
CA PHE A 355 4.62 2.58 -22.64
C PHE A 355 5.86 2.55 -23.54
N THR A 356 5.79 1.84 -24.67
CA THR A 356 6.94 1.61 -25.58
C THR A 356 7.71 2.89 -25.95
N ASN A 357 7.02 4.03 -26.09
CA ASN A 357 7.62 5.34 -26.42
C ASN A 357 7.61 6.35 -25.24
N ALA A 358 7.29 5.87 -24.04
CA ALA A 358 7.13 6.66 -22.83
C ALA A 358 7.48 5.78 -21.62
N LEU A 359 8.77 5.47 -21.49
CA LEU A 359 9.26 4.64 -20.40
C LEU A 359 8.90 5.25 -19.04
N GLY A 360 8.45 4.40 -18.12
CA GLY A 360 8.33 4.74 -16.71
C GLY A 360 9.70 4.96 -16.07
N GLY A 361 9.70 5.27 -14.78
CA GLY A 361 10.90 5.36 -13.96
C GLY A 361 11.47 3.98 -13.62
N THR A 362 11.68 3.75 -12.33
CA THR A 362 12.12 2.47 -11.77
C THR A 362 10.93 1.71 -11.17
N PHE A 363 10.82 0.41 -11.40
CA PHE A 363 9.78 -0.40 -10.77
C PHE A 363 10.00 -0.47 -9.24
N ILE A 364 11.18 -0.88 -8.79
CA ILE A 364 11.55 -0.82 -7.36
C ILE A 364 12.86 -0.03 -7.18
N ASN A 365 12.78 1.17 -6.61
CA ASN A 365 13.94 1.92 -6.13
C ASN A 365 14.07 1.71 -4.63
N ILE A 366 15.22 1.26 -4.15
CA ILE A 366 15.41 0.89 -2.74
C ILE A 366 16.79 1.28 -2.24
N LEU A 367 16.84 1.99 -1.11
CA LEU A 367 18.08 2.43 -0.48
C LEU A 367 18.43 1.53 0.71
N ASP A 368 17.61 1.56 1.76
CA ASP A 368 17.84 0.83 3.00
C ASP A 368 16.65 -0.07 3.30
N SER A 369 16.91 -1.37 3.40
CA SER A 369 15.88 -2.37 3.66
C SER A 369 16.42 -3.64 4.29
N GLY A 370 15.54 -4.28 5.06
CA GLY A 370 15.60 -5.69 5.35
C GLY A 370 15.44 -6.56 4.10
N SER A 371 14.72 -7.67 4.21
CA SER A 371 14.48 -8.55 3.07
C SER A 371 13.51 -7.92 2.05
N LEU A 372 13.88 -8.04 0.77
CA LEU A 372 12.97 -7.77 -0.36
C LEU A 372 12.74 -9.10 -1.07
N THR A 373 11.48 -9.52 -1.19
CA THR A 373 11.08 -10.72 -1.92
C THR A 373 10.15 -10.34 -3.06
N ILE A 374 10.46 -10.78 -4.27
CA ILE A 374 9.68 -10.51 -5.47
C ILE A 374 9.28 -11.86 -6.10
N ILE A 375 7.99 -12.07 -6.31
CA ILE A 375 7.43 -13.36 -6.76
C ILE A 375 6.44 -13.10 -7.90
N GLY A 376 6.53 -13.87 -9.00
CA GLY A 376 5.51 -13.84 -10.05
C GLY A 376 5.29 -12.47 -10.68
N SER A 377 6.27 -11.56 -10.58
CA SER A 377 6.10 -10.14 -10.91
C SER A 377 6.81 -9.79 -12.21
N GLN A 378 6.36 -8.73 -12.87
CA GLN A 378 6.78 -8.41 -14.24
C GLN A 378 6.99 -6.92 -14.45
N THR A 379 7.95 -6.56 -15.31
CA THR A 379 8.13 -5.18 -15.77
C THR A 379 8.25 -5.07 -17.28
N GLU A 380 7.63 -4.03 -17.84
CA GLU A 380 7.69 -3.70 -19.27
C GLU A 380 7.80 -2.18 -19.45
N ALA A 381 8.52 -1.71 -20.47
CA ALA A 381 8.68 -0.29 -20.78
C ALA A 381 9.08 0.59 -19.56
N MET A 382 10.09 0.18 -18.81
CA MET A 382 10.62 0.91 -17.65
C MET A 382 12.01 1.46 -17.92
N THR A 383 12.46 2.49 -17.19
CA THR A 383 13.88 2.85 -17.24
C THR A 383 14.71 1.75 -16.57
N ASN A 384 14.25 1.27 -15.41
CA ASN A 384 14.92 0.20 -14.65
C ASN A 384 13.87 -0.72 -14.00
N SER A 385 14.18 -2.00 -13.90
CA SER A 385 13.40 -2.96 -13.10
C SER A 385 13.69 -2.79 -11.61
N LEU A 386 14.96 -2.59 -11.24
CA LEU A 386 15.35 -2.41 -9.86
C LEU A 386 16.55 -1.48 -9.77
N VAL A 387 16.57 -0.60 -8.76
CA VAL A 387 17.77 0.16 -8.40
C VAL A 387 17.99 0.03 -6.90
N TYR A 388 19.15 -0.51 -6.52
CA TYR A 388 19.61 -0.56 -5.14
C TYR A 388 20.70 0.48 -4.90
N ASN A 389 20.51 1.30 -3.86
CA ASN A 389 21.41 2.37 -3.43
C ASN A 389 21.61 3.47 -4.49
N ASP A 390 20.53 4.03 -5.06
CA ASP A 390 20.63 5.02 -6.13
C ASP A 390 21.46 6.26 -5.75
N VAL A 391 21.29 6.72 -4.50
CA VAL A 391 22.00 7.87 -3.90
C VAL A 391 23.46 7.58 -3.48
N GLN A 392 23.95 6.36 -3.70
CA GLN A 392 25.33 5.95 -3.40
C GLN A 392 25.74 6.16 -1.93
N ASN A 393 24.87 5.80 -0.99
CA ASN A 393 25.23 5.77 0.42
C ASN A 393 26.37 4.75 0.64
N PRO A 394 27.53 5.15 1.18
CA PRO A 394 28.68 4.26 1.37
C PRO A 394 28.43 3.16 2.41
N LEU A 395 27.46 3.35 3.30
CA LEU A 395 27.07 2.38 4.34
C LEU A 395 25.99 1.39 3.86
N ALA A 396 25.49 1.55 2.63
CA ALA A 396 24.47 0.65 2.11
C ALA A 396 25.04 -0.78 1.96
N GLY A 397 24.31 -1.77 2.48
CA GLY A 397 24.69 -3.19 2.39
C GLY A 397 25.45 -3.76 3.58
N ASP A 398 25.75 -2.97 4.61
CA ASP A 398 26.40 -3.46 5.85
C ASP A 398 25.49 -4.41 6.66
N TYR A 399 24.17 -4.18 6.60
CA TYR A 399 23.13 -5.08 7.11
C TYR A 399 22.61 -5.94 5.94
N SER A 400 23.38 -6.95 5.54
CA SER A 400 23.15 -7.70 4.29
C SER A 400 21.94 -8.65 4.34
N TYR A 401 20.75 -8.10 4.22
CA TYR A 401 19.54 -8.88 3.91
C TYR A 401 19.47 -9.20 2.40
N PRO A 402 18.95 -10.37 2.02
CA PRO A 402 18.88 -10.76 0.62
C PRO A 402 17.77 -10.03 -0.13
N ILE A 403 18.00 -9.81 -1.43
CA ILE A 403 16.94 -9.62 -2.40
C ILE A 403 16.67 -10.99 -3.02
N THR A 404 15.43 -11.46 -2.88
CA THR A 404 14.99 -12.76 -3.41
C THR A 404 14.03 -12.54 -4.55
N ILE A 405 14.26 -13.19 -5.69
CA ILE A 405 13.45 -13.06 -6.89
C ILE A 405 13.06 -14.45 -7.40
N VAL A 406 11.76 -14.68 -7.56
CA VAL A 406 11.19 -15.98 -7.90
C VAL A 406 10.20 -15.83 -9.06
N ASN A 407 10.34 -16.66 -10.10
CA ASN A 407 9.37 -16.80 -11.20
C ASN A 407 8.90 -15.46 -11.79
N SER A 408 9.80 -14.50 -11.93
CA SER A 408 9.51 -13.13 -12.35
C SER A 408 10.14 -12.82 -13.72
N ILE A 409 9.63 -11.79 -14.40
CA ILE A 409 10.10 -11.37 -15.72
C ILE A 409 10.58 -9.93 -15.67
N PHE A 410 11.87 -9.70 -15.95
CA PHE A 410 12.48 -8.37 -15.94
C PHE A 410 13.27 -8.10 -17.21
N GLU A 411 12.74 -7.22 -18.05
CA GLU A 411 13.33 -6.87 -19.34
C GLU A 411 14.29 -5.67 -19.27
N HIS A 412 14.21 -4.88 -18.19
CA HIS A 412 14.98 -3.65 -18.02
C HIS A 412 16.06 -3.79 -16.93
N PRO A 413 17.10 -2.93 -16.95
CA PRO A 413 18.23 -3.03 -16.03
C PRO A 413 17.85 -3.07 -14.55
N MET A 414 18.61 -3.86 -13.81
CA MET A 414 18.68 -4.00 -12.37
C MET A 414 20.07 -3.51 -11.94
N ILE A 415 20.09 -2.38 -11.24
CA ILE A 415 21.31 -1.67 -10.88
C ILE A 415 21.59 -1.88 -9.40
N PHE A 416 22.75 -2.41 -9.06
CA PHE A 416 23.23 -2.58 -7.70
C PHE A 416 24.48 -1.74 -7.49
N LYS A 417 24.38 -0.66 -6.72
CA LYS A 417 25.51 0.26 -6.45
C LYS A 417 26.17 0.03 -5.08
N ALA A 418 25.97 -1.13 -4.48
CA ALA A 418 26.49 -1.49 -3.16
C ALA A 418 26.45 -3.01 -2.93
N ARG A 419 27.07 -3.45 -1.83
CA ARG A 419 27.05 -4.84 -1.37
C ARG A 419 25.60 -5.33 -1.18
N ARG A 420 25.27 -6.49 -1.77
CA ARG A 420 23.98 -7.17 -1.58
C ARG A 420 24.10 -8.65 -1.90
N THR A 421 23.29 -9.46 -1.25
CA THR A 421 23.04 -10.85 -1.65
C THR A 421 21.82 -10.91 -2.54
N LEU A 422 21.96 -11.47 -3.73
CA LEU A 422 20.87 -11.75 -4.65
C LEU A 422 20.63 -13.27 -4.68
N VAL A 423 19.40 -13.66 -4.36
CA VAL A 423 18.90 -15.03 -4.53
C VAL A 423 17.86 -14.99 -5.65
N SER A 424 18.08 -15.74 -6.71
CA SER A 424 17.28 -15.67 -7.93
C SER A 424 16.95 -17.08 -8.40
N THR A 425 15.67 -17.35 -8.69
CA THR A 425 15.24 -18.66 -9.18
C THR A 425 14.07 -18.61 -10.15
N GLY A 426 14.17 -19.35 -11.26
CA GLY A 426 13.10 -19.51 -12.24
C GLY A 426 12.69 -18.22 -12.97
N ASN A 427 13.53 -17.19 -12.96
CA ASN A 427 13.20 -15.89 -13.56
C ASN A 427 13.57 -15.83 -15.04
N LEU A 428 12.95 -14.91 -15.76
CA LEU A 428 13.34 -14.54 -17.13
C LEU A 428 13.93 -13.12 -17.12
N TYR A 429 15.18 -13.01 -17.58
CA TYR A 429 15.88 -11.74 -17.67
C TYR A 429 16.19 -11.36 -19.12
N GLY A 430 15.94 -10.08 -19.43
CA GLY A 430 16.36 -9.46 -20.69
C GLY A 430 17.88 -9.33 -20.86
N ALA A 431 18.28 -8.53 -21.84
CA ALA A 431 19.69 -8.34 -22.16
C ALA A 431 20.30 -7.29 -21.21
N ARG A 432 21.53 -7.53 -20.72
CA ARG A 432 22.24 -6.62 -19.80
C ARG A 432 21.43 -6.27 -18.55
N THR A 433 20.67 -7.24 -18.02
CA THR A 433 19.77 -6.97 -16.91
C THR A 433 20.54 -6.63 -15.64
N PHE A 434 21.71 -7.20 -15.38
CA PHE A 434 22.45 -6.91 -14.15
C PHE A 434 23.60 -5.94 -14.38
N GLN A 435 23.58 -4.81 -13.68
CA GLN A 435 24.68 -3.85 -13.57
C GLN A 435 25.05 -3.75 -12.09
N ALA A 436 26.15 -4.38 -11.69
CA ALA A 436 26.40 -4.69 -10.29
C ALA A 436 27.77 -4.23 -9.80
N ASP A 437 27.81 -3.74 -8.57
CA ASP A 437 29.01 -3.56 -7.75
C ASP A 437 29.70 -4.92 -7.51
N ASP A 438 31.04 -4.92 -7.40
CA ASP A 438 31.84 -6.14 -7.26
C ASP A 438 31.63 -6.89 -5.92
N ARG A 439 31.00 -6.23 -4.95
CA ARG A 439 30.59 -6.80 -3.66
C ARG A 439 29.23 -7.49 -3.72
N VAL A 440 28.53 -7.48 -4.86
CA VAL A 440 27.29 -8.24 -5.02
C VAL A 440 27.62 -9.74 -5.08
N ARG A 441 26.81 -10.55 -4.39
CA ARG A 441 26.92 -12.01 -4.33
C ARG A 441 25.66 -12.63 -4.89
N VAL A 442 25.81 -13.45 -5.93
CA VAL A 442 24.67 -14.01 -6.69
C VAL A 442 24.56 -15.51 -6.47
N TYR A 443 23.34 -15.93 -6.14
CA TYR A 443 22.89 -17.32 -6.11
C TYR A 443 21.72 -17.44 -7.08
N SER A 444 21.93 -18.08 -8.23
CA SER A 444 20.96 -18.17 -9.32
C SER A 444 20.63 -19.63 -9.65
N THR A 445 19.36 -19.99 -9.73
CA THR A 445 18.93 -21.37 -10.02
C THR A 445 17.81 -21.43 -11.04
N GLY A 446 18.12 -21.95 -12.23
CA GLY A 446 17.12 -22.15 -13.28
C GLY A 446 16.56 -20.84 -13.84
N ASP A 447 17.27 -19.73 -13.64
CA ASP A 447 16.97 -18.47 -14.33
C ASP A 447 17.34 -18.59 -15.81
N ARG A 448 16.62 -17.85 -16.65
CA ARG A 448 16.79 -17.79 -18.08
C ARG A 448 17.28 -16.40 -18.50
N PHE A 449 18.32 -16.38 -19.31
CA PHE A 449 18.99 -15.18 -19.81
C PHE A 449 19.04 -15.15 -21.32
N CYS A 450 19.30 -13.97 -21.89
CA CYS A 450 19.42 -13.81 -23.34
C CYS A 450 20.48 -14.67 -24.05
N PHE A 451 21.48 -15.15 -23.34
CA PHE A 451 22.48 -16.04 -23.91
C PHE A 451 22.07 -17.52 -23.95
N ASP A 452 20.92 -17.89 -23.36
CA ASP A 452 20.39 -19.26 -23.38
C ASP A 452 19.66 -19.62 -24.69
N GLY A 453 19.49 -18.66 -25.61
CA GLY A 453 18.97 -18.89 -26.96
C GLY A 453 17.98 -17.83 -27.45
N TYR A 454 17.07 -18.23 -28.35
CA TYR A 454 16.06 -17.33 -28.89
C TYR A 454 14.97 -17.05 -27.84
N ILE A 455 15.03 -15.84 -27.27
CA ILE A 455 14.03 -15.27 -26.37
C ILE A 455 13.53 -13.99 -27.01
N LEU A 456 12.22 -13.77 -27.01
CA LEU A 456 11.54 -12.68 -27.73
C LEU A 456 12.10 -11.28 -27.37
N GLY A 457 12.57 -11.07 -26.14
CA GLY A 457 13.19 -9.81 -25.66
C GLY A 457 14.71 -9.71 -25.82
N CYS A 458 15.36 -10.69 -26.47
CA CYS A 458 16.82 -10.81 -26.52
C CYS A 458 17.42 -10.67 -27.92
N THR A 459 16.58 -10.45 -28.93
CA THR A 459 17.01 -10.37 -30.33
C THR A 459 17.90 -9.13 -30.54
N GLY A 460 19.17 -9.34 -30.89
CA GLY A 460 20.16 -8.25 -31.08
C GLY A 460 20.79 -7.69 -29.80
N GLY A 461 20.50 -8.28 -28.63
CA GLY A 461 21.09 -7.90 -27.35
C GLY A 461 22.47 -8.55 -27.08
N THR A 462 23.28 -7.93 -26.22
CA THR A 462 24.55 -8.54 -25.78
C THR A 462 24.30 -9.68 -24.77
N PRO A 463 25.02 -10.82 -24.90
CA PRO A 463 24.84 -12.01 -24.08
C PRO A 463 25.46 -11.93 -22.67
N ASN A 464 25.80 -10.76 -22.16
CA ASN A 464 26.46 -10.64 -20.85
C ASN A 464 25.44 -10.29 -19.75
N ASN A 465 25.50 -11.01 -18.63
CA ASN A 465 24.80 -10.67 -17.39
C ASN A 465 25.74 -10.77 -16.19
N PHE A 466 25.28 -10.24 -15.05
CA PHE A 466 25.96 -10.13 -13.76
C PHE A 466 27.13 -9.15 -13.64
N ASP A 467 27.58 -8.53 -14.74
CA ASP A 467 28.60 -7.46 -14.74
C ASP A 467 29.80 -7.76 -13.82
N LYS A 468 30.01 -6.99 -12.73
CA LYS A 468 31.11 -7.21 -11.78
C LYS A 468 30.75 -8.12 -10.60
N ALA A 469 29.50 -8.57 -10.48
CA ALA A 469 29.07 -9.36 -9.35
C ALA A 469 29.86 -10.68 -9.26
N THR A 470 30.08 -11.16 -8.03
CA THR A 470 30.63 -12.49 -7.82
C THR A 470 29.50 -13.51 -7.79
N VAL A 471 29.43 -14.34 -8.83
CA VAL A 471 28.52 -15.48 -8.88
C VAL A 471 29.05 -16.59 -7.97
N ILE A 472 28.33 -16.88 -6.89
CA ILE A 472 28.68 -17.93 -5.93
C ILE A 472 28.15 -19.28 -6.40
N PHE A 473 26.91 -19.29 -6.90
CA PHE A 473 26.26 -20.48 -7.42
C PHE A 473 25.36 -20.08 -8.57
N MET A 474 25.49 -20.76 -9.70
CA MET A 474 24.57 -20.60 -10.83
C MET A 474 24.33 -21.94 -11.52
N THR A 475 23.06 -22.27 -11.75
CA THR A 475 22.67 -23.39 -12.63
C THR A 475 21.93 -22.85 -13.83
N GLY A 476 22.26 -23.34 -15.04
CA GLY A 476 21.43 -23.11 -16.21
C GLY A 476 20.06 -23.78 -16.08
N GLN A 477 19.09 -23.36 -16.89
CA GLN A 477 17.83 -24.09 -17.05
C GLN A 477 18.07 -25.28 -18.01
N PRO A 478 17.51 -26.47 -17.75
CA PRO A 478 17.46 -27.50 -18.78
C PRO A 478 16.74 -26.93 -20.01
N GLY A 479 17.31 -27.10 -21.20
CA GLY A 479 16.54 -26.92 -22.42
C GLY A 479 15.39 -27.93 -22.47
N GLU A 480 14.57 -27.89 -23.52
CA GLU A 480 13.49 -28.87 -23.78
C GLU A 480 14.04 -30.32 -23.89
N GLY A 481 14.39 -30.94 -22.77
CA GLY A 481 15.00 -32.26 -22.69
C GLY A 481 16.53 -32.33 -22.88
N GLN A 482 17.27 -31.22 -22.92
CA GLN A 482 18.74 -31.23 -23.07
C GLN A 482 19.43 -30.16 -22.20
N LEU A 483 20.47 -30.55 -21.45
CA LEU A 483 21.42 -29.60 -20.85
C LEU A 483 22.36 -29.09 -21.95
N ARG A 484 21.99 -28.00 -22.65
CA ARG A 484 22.93 -27.33 -23.56
C ARG A 484 24.00 -26.63 -22.73
N GLY A 485 25.25 -26.70 -23.20
CA GLY A 485 26.48 -26.31 -22.50
C GLY A 485 26.60 -24.83 -22.08
N HIS A 486 25.69 -24.38 -21.22
CA HIS A 486 25.77 -23.16 -20.45
C HIS A 486 26.30 -23.50 -19.06
N PRO A 487 26.96 -22.55 -18.40
CA PRO A 487 27.91 -22.91 -17.37
C PRO A 487 27.19 -23.08 -16.03
N THR A 488 27.23 -24.30 -15.50
CA THR A 488 27.05 -24.51 -14.06
C THR A 488 28.28 -23.96 -13.37
N TYR A 489 28.14 -22.83 -12.68
CA TYR A 489 29.23 -22.16 -11.98
C TYR A 489 29.19 -22.49 -10.49
N PHE A 490 30.30 -23.01 -9.97
CA PHE A 490 30.61 -22.94 -8.55
C PHE A 490 31.68 -21.86 -8.37
N GLY A 491 31.37 -20.84 -7.56
CA GLY A 491 32.27 -19.72 -7.28
C GLY A 491 33.50 -20.14 -6.48
N THR A 492 34.46 -19.22 -6.33
CA THR A 492 35.80 -19.48 -5.75
C THR A 492 35.81 -19.85 -4.26
N ASP A 493 34.66 -19.86 -3.58
CA ASP A 493 34.53 -20.12 -2.14
C ASP A 493 33.44 -21.15 -1.77
N VAL A 494 33.01 -22.01 -2.72
CA VAL A 494 32.07 -23.10 -2.40
C VAL A 494 32.81 -24.23 -1.69
N ARG A 495 32.58 -24.37 -0.38
CA ARG A 495 33.03 -25.52 0.42
C ARG A 495 31.86 -26.47 0.66
N PHE A 496 31.93 -27.68 0.11
CA PHE A 496 30.95 -28.71 0.42
C PHE A 496 31.17 -29.22 1.85
N GLY A 497 30.14 -29.17 2.69
CA GLY A 497 30.19 -29.63 4.09
C GLY A 497 30.31 -31.16 4.25
N ALA A 498 30.20 -31.89 3.14
CA ALA A 498 30.50 -33.31 3.00
C ALA A 498 31.17 -33.54 1.63
N PRO A 499 31.95 -34.62 1.45
CA PRO A 499 32.52 -34.94 0.15
C PRO A 499 31.42 -35.06 -0.91
N VAL A 500 31.58 -34.35 -2.04
CA VAL A 500 30.76 -34.59 -3.23
C VAL A 500 31.03 -36.03 -3.67
N GLN A 501 30.01 -36.90 -3.55
CA GLN A 501 30.13 -38.27 -3.98
C GLN A 501 30.02 -38.33 -5.50
N MET A 502 31.17 -38.41 -6.17
CA MET A 502 31.21 -38.72 -7.59
C MET A 502 30.91 -40.22 -7.77
N PRO A 503 30.11 -40.61 -8.78
CA PRO A 503 29.97 -42.00 -9.16
C PRO A 503 31.35 -42.63 -9.34
N SER A 504 31.54 -43.80 -8.72
CA SER A 504 32.84 -44.46 -8.67
C SER A 504 32.82 -45.63 -9.66
N LEU A 505 33.63 -45.56 -10.72
CA LEU A 505 33.60 -46.49 -11.84
C LEU A 505 34.99 -47.04 -12.13
N GLN A 506 35.09 -48.24 -12.71
CA GLN A 506 36.34 -48.67 -13.32
C GLN A 506 36.53 -48.03 -14.70
N GLN A 507 37.77 -47.96 -15.18
CA GLN A 507 38.12 -47.42 -16.50
C GLN A 507 37.32 -48.10 -17.62
N SER A 508 37.10 -49.41 -17.51
CA SER A 508 36.31 -50.21 -18.46
C SER A 508 34.81 -49.91 -18.41
N ALA A 509 34.32 -49.34 -17.31
CA ALA A 509 32.92 -48.98 -17.10
C ALA A 509 32.65 -47.49 -17.37
N LEU A 510 33.65 -46.71 -17.80
CA LEU A 510 33.48 -45.32 -18.18
C LEU A 510 32.54 -45.24 -19.40
N PRO A 511 31.36 -44.62 -19.31
CA PRO A 511 30.39 -44.67 -20.39
C PRO A 511 30.89 -43.92 -21.61
N ALA A 512 30.93 -44.60 -22.77
CA ALA A 512 31.27 -43.98 -24.04
C ALA A 512 30.20 -42.99 -24.54
N SER A 513 29.01 -43.01 -23.94
CA SER A 513 27.89 -42.10 -24.23
C SER A 513 27.78 -40.90 -23.29
N ALA A 514 28.57 -40.83 -22.20
CA ALA A 514 28.44 -39.75 -21.20
C ALA A 514 28.71 -38.38 -21.80
N GLU A 515 27.99 -37.31 -21.50
CA GLU A 515 28.23 -36.02 -22.17
C GLU A 515 29.60 -35.39 -21.78
N ASN A 516 30.17 -34.54 -22.63
CA ASN A 516 31.35 -33.74 -22.26
C ASN A 516 31.01 -32.89 -21.02
N GLY A 517 31.91 -32.86 -20.03
CA GLY A 517 31.66 -32.24 -18.73
C GLY A 517 31.25 -33.23 -17.63
N THR A 518 30.88 -34.48 -17.99
CA THR A 518 30.59 -35.52 -16.98
C THR A 518 31.83 -35.79 -16.13
N MET A 519 31.66 -35.79 -14.80
CA MET A 519 32.70 -36.11 -13.82
C MET A 519 32.37 -37.39 -13.05
N VAL A 520 33.36 -38.28 -12.95
CA VAL A 520 33.30 -39.50 -12.13
C VAL A 520 34.62 -39.69 -11.41
N TYR A 521 34.65 -40.54 -10.40
CA TYR A 521 35.90 -41.04 -9.87
C TYR A 521 36.24 -42.38 -10.54
N CYS A 522 37.26 -42.41 -11.40
CA CYS A 522 37.71 -43.67 -11.97
C CYS A 522 38.62 -44.39 -10.98
N GLN A 523 38.16 -45.50 -10.41
CA GLN A 523 38.80 -46.21 -9.28
C GLN A 523 40.16 -46.83 -9.61
N ASN A 524 40.40 -47.19 -10.88
CA ASN A 524 41.61 -47.89 -11.33
C ASN A 524 42.33 -47.18 -12.47
N CYS A 525 42.03 -45.90 -12.71
CA CYS A 525 42.70 -45.12 -13.75
C CYS A 525 44.05 -44.56 -13.29
N ARG A 526 44.95 -44.35 -14.26
CA ARG A 526 46.20 -43.60 -14.12
C ARG A 526 45.92 -42.09 -14.23
N ARG A 527 46.45 -41.32 -13.28
CA ARG A 527 46.41 -39.85 -13.31
C ARG A 527 47.15 -39.30 -14.52
N ASN A 528 46.77 -38.10 -14.96
CA ASN A 528 47.34 -37.40 -16.11
C ASN A 528 47.33 -38.24 -17.41
N THR A 529 46.24 -38.96 -17.69
CA THR A 529 46.09 -39.73 -18.93
C THR A 529 44.88 -39.29 -19.75
N THR A 530 45.09 -39.06 -21.05
CA THR A 530 44.03 -38.79 -22.02
C THR A 530 44.33 -39.59 -23.30
N PRO A 531 43.48 -40.55 -23.70
CA PRO A 531 42.30 -41.04 -22.98
C PRO A 531 42.68 -41.72 -21.65
N CYS A 532 41.74 -41.77 -20.70
CA CYS A 532 41.91 -42.43 -19.40
C CYS A 532 42.41 -43.86 -19.56
N GLN A 533 43.55 -44.18 -18.95
CA GLN A 533 44.16 -45.51 -18.98
C GLN A 533 43.96 -46.23 -17.65
N ALA A 534 43.69 -47.54 -17.69
CA ALA A 534 43.61 -48.38 -16.50
C ALA A 534 45.00 -48.65 -15.89
N GLY A 535 45.03 -49.30 -14.72
CA GLY A 535 46.26 -49.71 -14.04
C GLY A 535 46.92 -48.59 -13.24
N GLY A 536 46.12 -47.71 -12.64
CA GLY A 536 46.55 -46.73 -11.64
C GLY A 536 45.76 -46.89 -10.33
N SER A 537 46.04 -46.03 -9.35
CA SER A 537 45.39 -46.02 -8.03
C SER A 537 44.09 -45.21 -7.97
N GLY A 538 43.60 -44.77 -9.12
CA GLY A 538 42.38 -44.00 -9.27
C GLY A 538 42.61 -42.50 -9.45
N ALA A 539 41.72 -41.89 -10.23
CA ALA A 539 41.79 -40.49 -10.64
C ALA A 539 40.37 -39.93 -10.84
N PRO A 540 40.11 -38.66 -10.48
CA PRO A 540 38.98 -37.94 -11.03
C PRO A 540 39.06 -38.00 -12.56
N ALA A 541 37.98 -38.40 -13.20
CA ALA A 541 37.90 -38.49 -14.66
C ALA A 541 36.81 -37.53 -15.14
N MET A 542 37.13 -36.75 -16.16
CA MET A 542 36.21 -35.83 -16.80
C MET A 542 36.14 -36.17 -18.29
N ARG A 543 34.94 -36.19 -18.87
CA ARG A 543 34.82 -36.35 -20.32
C ARG A 543 35.05 -35.01 -21.02
N VAL A 544 36.05 -34.95 -21.90
CA VAL A 544 36.44 -33.75 -22.66
C VAL A 544 36.63 -34.12 -24.12
N ALA A 545 36.04 -33.36 -25.04
CA ALA A 545 36.14 -33.58 -26.49
C ALA A 545 35.86 -35.03 -26.94
N GLY A 546 34.89 -35.69 -26.29
CA GLY A 546 34.49 -37.07 -26.60
C GLY A 546 35.34 -38.16 -25.98
N GLN A 547 36.42 -37.82 -25.27
CA GLN A 547 37.31 -38.77 -24.60
C GLN A 547 37.32 -38.56 -23.09
N TRP A 548 37.54 -39.62 -22.32
CA TRP A 548 37.75 -39.50 -20.89
C TRP A 548 39.18 -39.02 -20.61
N SER A 549 39.33 -37.97 -19.82
CA SER A 549 40.60 -37.45 -19.34
C SER A 549 40.70 -37.66 -17.84
N CYS A 550 41.76 -38.34 -17.40
CA CYS A 550 42.00 -38.67 -16.00
C CYS A 550 43.00 -37.69 -15.41
N LEU A 551 42.54 -36.93 -14.42
CA LEU A 551 43.23 -35.80 -13.79
C LEU A 551 44.26 -36.25 -12.73
#